data_AF-A0A6N0BLM1-F1
#
_entry.id   AF-A0A6N0BLM1-F1
#
_cell.length_a   1.000
_cell.length_b   1.000
_cell.length_c   1.000
_cell.angle_alpha   90.00
_cell.angle_beta   90.00
_cell.angle_gamma   90.00
#
_symmetry.space_group_name_H-M   'P 1'
#
loop_
_entity.id
_entity.type
_entity.pdbx_description
1 polymer ?
#
loop_
_entity_poly.entity_id
_entity_poly.type
_entity_poly.pdbx_seq_one_letter_code
_entity_poly.pdbx_strand_id
1 'polypeptide(L)'
;MIIGIHLLLALGLFFLINWIGRHSHSLGYISLGIFVQRDEAPAFNLALRLLGPLVFLTIVAALLYSARLDDYVQDIWHVSVYYFIGRATFNVLMGRFLLINWFREAVIGGVCISGSWVLYDAVIRHKETLLPDLTTATNELWVIVGVFVYAVLNKVDTGTTGAAARKQRFLKKRFFDLKEKYATTIKESFPDDLSQLLGMTILLYESFNRPWLAQKLEHMVFPYWGRSLGPMQVTTKKRINDMESVRLGFERVVSSYRNWLEETKQSKPDLYEDNYWLRGHLARKVAADYNKDDRYAADIDELSRIITKLFYPELLKND
;
A
#
# COMPACT_ATOMS: atom_id res chain seq x y z
N MET A 1 -8.68 32.31 -1.15
CA MET A 1 -9.87 31.45 -0.92
C MET A 1 -9.96 30.32 -1.95
N ILE A 2 -9.87 30.63 -3.26
CA ILE A 2 -9.93 29.65 -4.36
C ILE A 2 -8.91 28.50 -4.23
N ILE A 3 -7.62 28.82 -3.99
CA ILE A 3 -6.57 27.80 -3.80
C ILE A 3 -6.91 26.83 -2.66
N GLY A 4 -7.47 27.35 -1.55
CA GLY A 4 -7.88 26.52 -0.41
C GLY A 4 -8.98 25.53 -0.80
N ILE A 5 -9.95 25.95 -1.61
CA ILE A 5 -11.00 25.07 -2.12
C ILE A 5 -10.43 24.05 -3.11
N HIS A 6 -9.52 24.44 -4.00
CA HIS A 6 -8.86 23.50 -4.89
C HIS A 6 -8.05 22.43 -4.13
N LEU A 7 -7.37 22.81 -3.04
CA LEU A 7 -6.68 21.86 -2.17
C LEU A 7 -7.66 20.91 -1.47
N LEU A 8 -8.79 21.42 -0.97
CA LEU A 8 -9.85 20.59 -0.37
C LEU A 8 -10.46 19.62 -1.39
N LEU A 9 -10.72 20.08 -2.61
CA LEU A 9 -11.21 19.23 -3.71
C LEU A 9 -10.17 18.17 -4.10
N ALA A 10 -8.89 18.51 -4.16
CA ALA A 10 -7.82 17.55 -4.42
C ALA A 10 -7.71 16.49 -3.33
N LEU A 11 -7.88 16.88 -2.07
CA LEU A 11 -7.96 15.97 -0.93
C LEU A 11 -9.20 15.05 -1.04
N GLY A 12 -10.36 15.61 -1.38
CA GLY A 12 -11.59 14.85 -1.64
C GLY A 12 -11.40 13.83 -2.77
N LEU A 13 -10.81 14.25 -3.89
CA LEU A 13 -10.46 13.38 -5.02
C LEU A 13 -9.50 12.27 -4.59
N PHE A 14 -8.49 12.58 -3.76
CA PHE A 14 -7.57 11.58 -3.21
C PHE A 14 -8.31 10.49 -2.44
N PHE A 15 -9.21 10.85 -1.53
CA PHE A 15 -9.98 9.86 -0.78
C PHE A 15 -10.95 9.08 -1.67
N LEU A 16 -11.63 9.75 -2.61
CA LEU A 16 -12.60 9.15 -3.49
C LEU A 16 -11.96 8.11 -4.42
N ILE A 17 -10.84 8.43 -5.07
CA ILE A 17 -10.12 7.48 -5.94
C ILE A 17 -9.62 6.27 -5.14
N ASN A 18 -9.09 6.49 -3.94
CA ASN A 18 -8.65 5.39 -3.07
C ASN A 18 -9.83 4.53 -2.59
N TRP A 19 -10.98 5.14 -2.31
CA TRP A 19 -12.20 4.44 -1.91
C TRP A 19 -12.76 3.60 -3.05
N ILE A 20 -12.89 4.17 -4.26
CA ILE A 20 -13.32 3.44 -5.45
C ILE A 20 -12.37 2.27 -5.72
N GLY A 21 -11.05 2.52 -5.69
CA GLY A 21 -10.05 1.47 -5.91
C GLY A 21 -10.24 0.28 -4.96
N ARG A 22 -10.36 0.55 -3.64
CA ARG A 22 -10.56 -0.50 -2.63
C ARG A 22 -11.82 -1.34 -2.87
N HIS A 23 -12.90 -0.76 -3.37
CA HIS A 23 -14.15 -1.49 -3.63
C HIS A 23 -14.18 -2.14 -5.02
N SER A 24 -13.18 -1.89 -5.86
CA SER A 24 -13.11 -2.34 -7.26
C SER A 24 -12.10 -3.47 -7.48
N HIS A 25 -11.74 -4.23 -6.44
CA HIS A 25 -10.85 -5.39 -6.57
C HIS A 25 -11.38 -6.43 -7.57
N SER A 26 -12.71 -6.62 -7.63
CA SER A 26 -13.36 -7.50 -8.61
C SER A 26 -13.29 -6.99 -10.06
N LEU A 27 -13.12 -5.68 -10.25
CA LEU A 27 -12.92 -5.03 -11.56
C LEU A 27 -11.45 -4.98 -11.96
N GLY A 28 -10.60 -5.67 -11.18
CA GLY A 28 -9.18 -5.80 -11.41
C GLY A 28 -8.33 -4.83 -10.61
N TYR A 29 -8.85 -3.96 -9.73
CA TYR A 29 -7.98 -3.04 -8.98
C TYR A 29 -6.87 -3.78 -8.20
N ILE A 30 -5.62 -3.41 -8.45
CA ILE A 30 -4.44 -3.92 -7.75
C ILE A 30 -3.88 -2.82 -6.86
N SER A 31 -3.79 -3.09 -5.55
CA SER A 31 -3.16 -2.19 -4.59
C SER A 31 -1.65 -2.41 -4.53
N LEU A 32 -0.92 -1.36 -4.14
CA LEU A 32 0.48 -1.49 -3.78
C LEU A 32 0.61 -2.32 -2.49
N GLY A 33 1.29 -3.46 -2.55
CA GLY A 33 1.51 -4.34 -1.41
C GLY A 33 2.87 -5.04 -1.47
N ILE A 34 3.33 -5.57 -0.34
CA ILE A 34 4.57 -6.36 -0.32
C ILE A 34 4.41 -7.61 -1.19
N PHE A 35 3.25 -8.26 -1.26
CA PHE A 35 3.12 -9.54 -1.99
C PHE A 35 2.81 -9.38 -3.49
N VAL A 36 2.40 -8.19 -3.93
CA VAL A 36 2.03 -7.95 -5.32
C VAL A 36 3.28 -7.86 -6.20
N GLN A 37 3.44 -8.82 -7.12
CA GLN A 37 4.61 -8.93 -8.02
C GLN A 37 4.40 -8.29 -9.40
N ARG A 38 3.26 -7.63 -9.61
CA ARG A 38 2.96 -6.89 -10.84
C ARG A 38 3.02 -5.42 -10.57
N ASP A 39 3.60 -4.67 -11.50
CA ASP A 39 3.31 -3.25 -11.57
C ASP A 39 1.82 -3.09 -11.85
N GLU A 40 1.19 -2.16 -11.14
CA GLU A 40 -0.24 -1.90 -11.21
C GLU A 40 -0.70 -1.70 -12.66
N ALA A 41 -1.05 -2.74 -13.42
CA ALA A 41 -1.75 -2.59 -14.69
C ALA A 41 -2.72 -3.74 -14.98
N PRO A 42 -3.86 -3.75 -14.27
CA PRO A 42 -5.16 -3.87 -14.92
C PRO A 42 -5.46 -2.54 -15.64
N ALA A 43 -6.07 -2.54 -16.83
CA ALA A 43 -6.54 -1.31 -17.48
C ALA A 43 -7.31 -0.40 -16.54
N PHE A 44 -8.04 -1.02 -15.62
CA PHE A 44 -8.83 -0.35 -14.61
C PHE A 44 -8.01 0.64 -13.76
N ASN A 45 -6.81 0.29 -13.28
CA ASN A 45 -6.00 1.21 -12.47
C ASN A 45 -5.54 2.42 -13.29
N LEU A 46 -5.18 2.19 -14.56
CA LEU A 46 -4.74 3.25 -15.45
C LEU A 46 -5.91 4.16 -15.83
N ALA A 47 -7.05 3.59 -16.20
CA ALA A 47 -8.29 4.31 -16.50
C ALA A 47 -8.77 5.13 -15.29
N LEU A 48 -8.79 4.55 -14.09
CA LEU A 48 -9.20 5.25 -12.87
C LEU A 48 -8.27 6.42 -12.55
N ARG A 49 -6.96 6.29 -12.82
CA ARG A 49 -5.98 7.37 -12.59
C ARG A 49 -6.04 8.49 -13.63
N LEU A 50 -6.35 8.16 -14.88
CA LEU A 50 -6.42 9.13 -15.96
C LEU A 50 -7.80 9.80 -16.02
N LEU A 51 -8.87 9.01 -16.05
CA LEU A 51 -10.24 9.49 -16.25
C LEU A 51 -10.90 9.93 -14.94
N GLY A 52 -10.57 9.31 -13.81
CA GLY A 52 -11.18 9.63 -12.52
C GLY A 52 -11.11 11.12 -12.16
N PRO A 53 -9.92 11.76 -12.22
CA PRO A 53 -9.80 13.20 -12.03
C PRO A 53 -10.60 14.04 -13.02
N LEU A 54 -10.66 13.65 -14.31
CA LEU A 54 -11.41 14.38 -15.34
C LEU A 54 -12.92 14.36 -15.09
N VAL A 55 -13.44 13.17 -14.78
CA VAL A 55 -14.86 12.99 -14.42
C VAL A 55 -15.18 13.78 -13.15
N PHE A 56 -14.31 13.73 -12.14
CA PHE A 56 -14.47 14.50 -10.91
C PHE A 56 -14.52 16.01 -11.16
N LEU A 57 -13.59 16.55 -11.96
CA LEU A 57 -13.59 17.97 -12.33
C LEU A 57 -14.88 18.38 -13.02
N THR A 58 -15.36 17.55 -13.95
CA THR A 58 -16.61 17.78 -14.69
C THR A 58 -17.82 17.88 -13.76
N ILE A 59 -17.96 16.91 -12.84
CA ILE A 59 -19.06 16.88 -11.86
C ILE A 59 -18.98 18.08 -10.92
N VAL A 60 -17.80 18.37 -10.37
CA VAL A 60 -17.62 19.49 -9.44
C VAL A 60 -17.90 20.82 -10.12
N ALA A 61 -17.42 21.02 -11.36
CA ALA A 61 -17.71 22.23 -12.11
C ALA A 61 -19.22 22.39 -12.36
N ALA A 62 -19.91 21.32 -12.77
CA ALA A 62 -21.36 21.34 -12.95
C ALA A 62 -22.11 21.72 -11.66
N LEU A 63 -21.70 21.16 -10.52
CA LEU A 63 -22.27 21.48 -9.22
C LEU A 63 -22.03 22.94 -8.83
N LEU A 64 -20.80 23.45 -9.00
CA LEU A 64 -20.45 24.84 -8.69
C LEU A 64 -21.23 25.82 -9.56
N TYR A 65 -21.35 25.56 -10.87
CA TYR A 65 -22.18 26.37 -11.75
C TYR A 65 -23.67 26.34 -11.36
N SER A 66 -24.20 25.16 -11.00
CA SER A 66 -25.59 25.04 -10.54
C SER A 66 -25.87 25.82 -9.25
N ALA A 67 -24.87 25.92 -8.38
CA ALA A 67 -24.92 26.67 -7.12
C ALA A 67 -24.61 28.18 -7.29
N ARG A 68 -24.35 28.65 -8.52
CA ARG A 68 -23.90 30.03 -8.83
C ARG A 68 -22.59 30.41 -8.14
N LEU A 69 -21.69 29.43 -8.02
CA LEU A 69 -20.39 29.52 -7.37
C LEU A 69 -19.24 29.55 -8.40
N ASP A 70 -19.46 30.28 -9.49
CA ASP A 70 -18.62 30.31 -10.70
C ASP A 70 -17.15 30.69 -10.43
N ASP A 71 -16.92 31.60 -9.47
CA ASP A 71 -15.58 32.08 -9.09
C ASP A 71 -14.65 30.94 -8.65
N TYR A 72 -15.21 29.84 -8.11
CA TYR A 72 -14.42 28.69 -7.67
C TYR A 72 -14.09 27.70 -8.79
N VAL A 73 -14.75 27.84 -9.95
CA VAL A 73 -14.46 27.05 -11.17
C VAL A 73 -13.26 27.62 -11.92
N GLN A 74 -12.88 28.88 -11.66
CA GLN A 74 -11.69 29.48 -12.25
C GLN A 74 -10.46 28.59 -12.00
N ASP A 75 -9.76 28.24 -13.07
CA ASP A 75 -8.53 27.44 -13.05
C ASP A 75 -8.65 26.10 -12.27
N ILE A 76 -9.84 25.50 -12.24
CA ILE A 76 -10.12 24.27 -11.46
C ILE A 76 -9.23 23.07 -11.85
N TRP A 77 -8.60 23.08 -13.03
CA TRP A 77 -7.63 22.07 -13.45
C TRP A 77 -6.43 21.93 -12.48
N HIS A 78 -6.11 22.97 -11.68
CA HIS A 78 -5.09 22.89 -10.62
C HIS A 78 -5.40 21.82 -9.56
N VAL A 79 -6.67 21.44 -9.38
CA VAL A 79 -7.05 20.33 -8.49
C VAL A 79 -6.32 19.04 -8.89
N SER A 80 -6.14 18.77 -10.18
CA SER A 80 -5.38 17.60 -10.65
C SER A 80 -3.90 17.72 -10.30
N VAL A 81 -3.31 18.92 -10.41
CA VAL A 81 -1.92 19.18 -10.01
C VAL A 81 -1.74 18.89 -8.52
N TYR A 82 -2.59 19.47 -7.67
CA TYR A 82 -2.55 19.27 -6.23
C TYR A 82 -2.79 17.81 -5.83
N TYR A 83 -3.67 17.10 -6.55
CA TYR A 83 -3.91 15.68 -6.35
C TYR A 83 -2.63 14.85 -6.56
N PHE A 84 -1.91 15.05 -7.66
CA PHE A 84 -0.68 14.29 -7.95
C PHE A 84 0.45 14.65 -6.98
N ILE A 85 0.62 15.93 -6.64
CA ILE A 85 1.60 16.36 -5.62
C ILE A 85 1.27 15.74 -4.26
N GLY A 86 0.00 15.79 -3.85
CA GLY A 86 -0.48 15.21 -2.59
C GLY A 86 -0.25 13.69 -2.55
N ARG A 87 -0.55 12.98 -3.64
CA ARG A 87 -0.31 11.54 -3.79
C ARG A 87 1.17 11.18 -3.72
N ALA A 88 2.04 11.92 -4.43
CA ALA A 88 3.48 11.72 -4.39
C ALA A 88 4.01 11.92 -2.96
N THR A 89 3.60 13.02 -2.32
CA THR A 89 3.97 13.37 -0.95
C THR A 89 3.52 12.29 0.03
N PHE A 90 2.26 11.84 -0.05
CA PHE A 90 1.73 10.77 0.79
C PHE A 90 2.57 9.49 0.68
N ASN A 91 2.92 9.08 -0.54
CA ASN A 91 3.71 7.87 -0.75
C ASN A 91 5.15 7.99 -0.19
N VAL A 92 5.77 9.15 -0.31
CA VAL A 92 7.08 9.43 0.29
C VAL A 92 6.99 9.35 1.82
N LEU A 93 5.99 10.01 2.42
CA LEU A 93 5.77 10.01 3.86
C LEU A 93 5.49 8.61 4.41
N MET A 94 4.75 7.79 3.67
CA MET A 94 4.48 6.38 4.01
C MET A 94 5.69 5.46 3.75
N GLY A 95 6.83 5.99 3.31
CA GLY A 95 8.07 5.24 3.10
C GLY A 95 8.04 4.31 1.88
N ARG A 96 7.10 4.52 0.95
CA ARG A 96 6.85 3.66 -0.22
C ARG A 96 7.66 4.06 -1.46
N PHE A 97 8.60 5.00 -1.32
CA PHE A 97 9.37 5.57 -2.41
C PHE A 97 10.02 4.53 -3.34
N LEU A 98 10.62 3.46 -2.77
CA LEU A 98 11.31 2.44 -3.57
C LEU A 98 10.37 1.46 -4.28
N LEU A 99 9.10 1.40 -3.90
CA LEU A 99 8.13 0.49 -4.51
C LEU A 99 7.52 1.09 -5.78
N ILE A 100 7.53 2.42 -5.90
CA ILE A 100 6.83 3.15 -6.95
C ILE A 100 7.70 3.31 -8.19
N ASN A 101 7.08 3.11 -9.36
CA ASN A 101 7.66 3.54 -10.62
C ASN A 101 7.41 5.03 -10.83
N TRP A 102 8.33 5.87 -10.37
CA TRP A 102 8.17 7.33 -10.43
C TRP A 102 8.10 7.87 -11.85
N PHE A 103 8.82 7.26 -12.80
CA PHE A 103 8.71 7.65 -14.21
C PHE A 103 7.28 7.44 -14.71
N ARG A 104 6.70 6.27 -14.43
CA ARG A 104 5.33 5.97 -14.82
C ARG A 104 4.31 6.90 -14.15
N GLU A 105 4.43 7.13 -12.83
CA GLU A 105 3.55 8.07 -12.13
C GLU A 105 3.69 9.49 -12.68
N ALA A 106 4.90 9.93 -13.06
CA ALA A 106 5.12 11.23 -13.69
C ALA A 106 4.48 11.33 -15.09
N VAL A 107 4.59 10.27 -15.91
CA VAL A 107 3.92 10.22 -17.23
C VAL A 107 2.40 10.25 -17.08
N ILE A 108 1.84 9.41 -16.21
CA ILE A 108 0.38 9.39 -15.94
C ILE A 108 -0.08 10.74 -15.40
N GLY A 109 0.67 11.33 -14.48
CA GLY A 109 0.41 12.65 -13.92
C GLY A 109 0.43 13.74 -14.98
N GLY A 110 1.45 13.75 -15.84
CA GLY A 110 1.56 14.69 -16.95
C GLY A 110 0.38 14.58 -17.91
N VAL A 111 0.05 13.37 -18.37
CA VAL A 111 -1.10 13.15 -19.28
C VAL A 111 -2.41 13.60 -18.64
N CYS A 112 -2.64 13.26 -17.37
CA CYS A 112 -3.86 13.64 -16.67
C CYS A 112 -3.95 15.16 -16.45
N ILE A 113 -2.87 15.82 -16.03
CA ILE A 113 -2.83 17.29 -15.85
C ILE A 113 -3.07 18.01 -17.17
N SER A 114 -2.43 17.56 -18.26
CA SER A 114 -2.69 18.11 -19.60
C SER A 114 -4.14 17.88 -20.03
N GLY A 115 -4.68 16.68 -19.81
CA GLY A 115 -6.09 16.37 -20.08
C GLY A 115 -7.06 17.25 -19.28
N SER A 116 -6.76 17.50 -18.00
CA SER A 116 -7.55 18.39 -17.14
C SER A 116 -7.52 19.83 -17.62
N TRP A 117 -6.36 20.31 -18.10
CA TRP A 117 -6.24 21.64 -18.69
C TRP A 117 -7.04 21.75 -19.99
N VAL A 118 -6.93 20.78 -20.90
CA VAL A 118 -7.73 20.76 -22.14
C VAL A 118 -9.22 20.72 -21.83
N LEU A 119 -9.65 19.87 -20.89
CA LEU A 119 -11.05 19.79 -20.44
C LEU A 119 -11.53 21.13 -19.86
N TYR A 120 -10.67 21.79 -19.09
CA TYR A 120 -10.97 23.09 -18.52
C TYR A 120 -11.16 24.15 -19.60
N ASP A 121 -10.19 24.28 -20.50
CA ASP A 121 -10.15 25.32 -21.52
C ASP A 121 -11.24 25.12 -22.57
N ALA A 122 -11.41 23.89 -23.07
CA ALA A 122 -12.35 23.60 -24.14
C ALA A 122 -13.80 23.52 -23.67
N VAL A 123 -14.08 22.97 -22.48
CA VAL A 123 -15.45 22.61 -22.08
C VAL A 123 -15.91 23.37 -20.84
N ILE A 124 -15.17 23.23 -19.73
CA ILE A 124 -15.64 23.72 -18.42
C ILE A 124 -15.77 25.24 -18.43
N ARG A 125 -14.74 25.98 -18.88
CA ARG A 125 -14.72 27.44 -18.85
C ARG A 125 -15.82 28.07 -19.70
N HIS A 126 -16.18 27.43 -20.82
CA HIS A 126 -17.18 27.92 -21.76
C HIS A 126 -18.61 27.50 -21.40
N LYS A 127 -18.81 26.76 -20.30
CA LYS A 127 -20.12 26.23 -19.88
C LYS A 127 -20.81 25.43 -21.00
N GLU A 128 -20.03 24.85 -21.90
CA GLU A 128 -20.57 23.95 -22.91
C GLU A 128 -21.20 22.75 -22.21
N THR A 129 -22.18 22.11 -22.85
CA THR A 129 -22.87 20.96 -22.29
C THR A 129 -21.86 19.86 -21.94
N LEU A 130 -21.54 19.77 -20.65
CA LEU A 130 -20.51 18.88 -20.09
C LEU A 130 -20.85 17.39 -20.22
N LEU A 131 -22.12 17.09 -20.48
CA LEU A 131 -22.65 15.76 -20.70
C LEU A 131 -23.07 15.62 -22.16
N PRO A 132 -22.75 14.50 -22.81
CA PRO A 132 -23.30 14.23 -24.12
C PRO A 132 -24.83 14.17 -24.02
N ASP A 133 -25.52 14.88 -24.92
CA ASP A 133 -26.96 14.74 -25.09
C ASP A 133 -27.25 13.29 -25.51
N LEU A 134 -28.00 12.55 -24.68
CA LEU A 134 -28.27 11.10 -24.81
C LEU A 134 -29.06 10.74 -26.09
N THR A 135 -29.32 11.71 -26.95
CA THR A 135 -30.24 11.63 -28.08
C THR A 135 -29.56 11.54 -29.45
N THR A 136 -28.23 11.72 -29.56
CA THR A 136 -27.53 11.83 -30.87
C THR A 136 -26.48 10.75 -31.13
N ALA A 137 -26.29 10.35 -32.39
CA ALA A 137 -25.33 9.33 -32.86
C ALA A 137 -23.86 9.58 -32.47
N THR A 138 -23.50 10.82 -32.14
CA THR A 138 -22.21 11.19 -31.53
C THR A 138 -21.92 10.42 -30.23
N ASN A 139 -22.95 9.93 -29.53
CA ASN A 139 -22.81 9.10 -28.33
C ASN A 139 -22.31 7.69 -28.58
N GLU A 140 -22.73 7.04 -29.67
CA GLU A 140 -22.27 5.70 -30.00
C GLU A 140 -20.77 5.69 -30.28
N LEU A 141 -20.28 6.76 -30.92
CA LEU A 141 -18.86 6.97 -31.16
C LEU A 141 -18.07 7.11 -29.84
N TRP A 142 -18.59 7.83 -28.85
CA TRP A 142 -17.93 7.96 -27.53
C TRP A 142 -17.95 6.66 -26.73
N VAL A 143 -19.01 5.86 -26.83
CA VAL A 143 -19.04 4.50 -26.25
C VAL A 143 -17.98 3.63 -26.93
N ILE A 144 -17.85 3.67 -28.25
CA ILE A 144 -16.83 2.94 -29.01
C ILE A 144 -15.42 3.42 -28.64
N VAL A 145 -15.20 4.72 -28.51
CA VAL A 145 -13.92 5.29 -28.04
C VAL A 145 -13.62 4.84 -26.62
N GLY A 146 -14.61 4.84 -25.72
CA GLY A 146 -14.47 4.33 -24.37
C GLY A 146 -14.10 2.85 -24.32
N VAL A 147 -14.79 2.01 -25.11
CA VAL A 147 -14.49 0.57 -25.25
C VAL A 147 -13.12 0.35 -25.88
N PHE A 148 -12.74 1.13 -26.90
CA PHE A 148 -11.44 1.06 -27.55
C PHE A 148 -10.31 1.45 -26.60
N VAL A 149 -10.44 2.56 -25.87
CA VAL A 149 -9.49 2.98 -24.85
C VAL A 149 -9.39 1.90 -23.78
N TYR A 150 -10.51 1.39 -23.26
CA TYR A 150 -10.52 0.29 -22.29
C TYR A 150 -9.78 -0.95 -22.82
N ALA A 151 -10.04 -1.35 -24.07
CA ALA A 151 -9.40 -2.50 -24.71
C ALA A 151 -7.89 -2.29 -24.94
N VAL A 152 -7.47 -1.10 -25.37
CA VAL A 152 -6.06 -0.74 -25.54
C VAL A 152 -5.34 -0.75 -24.20
N LEU A 153 -5.89 -0.11 -23.18
CA LEU A 153 -5.32 -0.09 -21.83
C LEU A 153 -5.23 -1.50 -21.23
N ASN A 154 -6.13 -2.41 -21.59
CA ASN A 154 -6.12 -3.80 -21.12
C ASN A 154 -5.02 -4.65 -21.77
N LYS A 155 -4.55 -4.26 -22.96
CA LYS A 155 -3.44 -4.93 -23.64
C LYS A 155 -2.06 -4.39 -23.24
N VAL A 156 -1.99 -3.32 -22.45
CA VAL A 156 -0.72 -2.81 -21.92
C VAL A 156 -0.27 -3.71 -20.77
N ASP A 157 0.45 -4.79 -21.10
CA ASP A 157 1.12 -5.62 -20.10
C ASP A 157 2.33 -4.86 -19.56
N THR A 158 2.23 -4.39 -18.31
CA THR A 158 3.38 -3.82 -17.62
C THR A 158 4.16 -4.95 -16.98
N GLY A 159 5.22 -5.38 -17.67
CA GLY A 159 6.05 -6.51 -17.27
C GLY A 159 6.43 -6.55 -15.78
N THR A 160 6.52 -7.76 -15.24
CA THR A 160 6.70 -8.02 -13.80
C THR A 160 8.12 -7.80 -13.28
N THR A 161 9.11 -7.78 -14.17
CA THR A 161 10.53 -7.76 -13.82
C THR A 161 10.94 -6.48 -13.08
N GLY A 162 10.45 -5.32 -13.52
CA GLY A 162 10.74 -4.03 -12.87
C GLY A 162 10.09 -3.92 -11.48
N ALA A 163 8.88 -4.44 -11.32
CA ALA A 163 8.15 -4.49 -10.05
C ALA A 163 8.89 -5.33 -9.01
N ALA A 164 9.30 -6.54 -9.41
CA ALA A 164 10.01 -7.47 -8.55
C ALA A 164 11.35 -6.90 -8.06
N ALA A 165 12.13 -6.28 -8.96
CA ALA A 165 13.40 -5.65 -8.60
C ALA A 165 13.24 -4.51 -7.59
N ARG A 166 12.22 -3.65 -7.77
CA ARG A 166 11.91 -2.56 -6.84
C ARG A 166 11.48 -3.08 -5.47
N LYS A 167 10.62 -4.09 -5.44
CA LYS A 167 10.22 -4.78 -4.20
C LYS A 167 11.41 -5.37 -3.48
N GLN A 168 12.30 -6.07 -4.18
CA GLN A 168 13.51 -6.63 -3.57
C GLN A 168 14.41 -5.54 -2.98
N ARG A 169 14.61 -4.42 -3.71
CA ARG A 169 15.37 -3.27 -3.21
C ARG A 169 14.74 -2.65 -1.97
N PHE A 170 13.41 -2.51 -1.97
CA PHE A 170 12.66 -2.03 -0.81
C PHE A 170 12.85 -2.94 0.41
N LEU A 171 12.64 -4.25 0.24
CA LEU A 171 12.78 -5.24 1.31
C LEU A 171 14.22 -5.28 1.85
N LYS A 172 15.23 -5.28 0.98
CA LYS A 172 16.65 -5.20 1.38
C LYS A 172 16.92 -3.99 2.22
N LYS A 173 16.58 -2.79 1.72
CA LYS A 173 16.81 -1.56 2.48
C LYS A 173 16.13 -1.61 3.85
N ARG A 174 14.84 -1.95 3.89
CA ARG A 174 14.08 -1.97 5.14
C ARG A 174 14.55 -3.03 6.13
N PHE A 175 14.89 -4.21 5.65
CA PHE A 175 15.44 -5.26 6.49
C PHE A 175 16.75 -4.83 7.15
N PHE A 176 17.68 -4.25 6.38
CA PHE A 176 18.94 -3.75 6.94
C PHE A 176 18.74 -2.57 7.89
N ASP A 177 17.91 -1.58 7.53
CA ASP A 177 17.58 -0.45 8.40
C ASP A 177 17.05 -0.93 9.77
N LEU A 178 16.14 -1.92 9.77
CA LEU A 178 15.56 -2.48 11.00
C LEU A 178 16.56 -3.34 11.78
N LYS A 179 17.31 -4.20 11.08
CA LYS A 179 18.32 -5.08 11.69
C LYS A 179 19.42 -4.27 12.38
N GLU A 180 19.85 -3.18 11.77
CA GLU A 180 20.82 -2.26 12.36
C GLU A 180 20.22 -1.48 13.55
N LYS A 181 19.02 -0.89 13.37
CA LYS A 181 18.35 -0.11 14.43
C LYS A 181 18.09 -0.92 15.70
N TYR A 182 17.80 -2.21 15.57
CA TYR A 182 17.45 -3.10 16.69
C TYR A 182 18.50 -4.17 16.99
N ALA A 183 19.74 -3.99 16.52
CA ALA A 183 20.79 -5.01 16.59
C ALA A 183 21.05 -5.56 18.01
N THR A 184 21.01 -4.68 19.03
CA THR A 184 21.19 -5.08 20.44
C THR A 184 20.05 -5.94 20.93
N THR A 185 18.80 -5.47 20.77
CA THR A 185 17.59 -6.19 21.19
C THR A 185 17.45 -7.53 20.48
N ILE A 186 17.82 -7.60 19.20
CA ILE A 186 17.82 -8.84 18.42
C ILE A 186 18.78 -9.87 19.04
N LYS A 187 20.02 -9.47 19.34
CA LYS A 187 21.04 -10.37 19.93
C LYS A 187 20.65 -10.87 21.31
N GLU A 188 19.97 -10.03 22.10
CA GLU A 188 19.54 -10.39 23.46
C GLU A 188 18.28 -11.27 23.47
N SER A 189 17.38 -11.10 22.50
CA SER A 189 16.06 -11.74 22.53
C SER A 189 16.05 -13.12 21.88
N PHE A 190 16.78 -13.32 20.79
CA PHE A 190 16.64 -14.53 19.96
C PHE A 190 17.72 -15.57 20.24
N PRO A 191 17.34 -16.82 20.56
CA PRO A 191 18.30 -17.90 20.82
C PRO A 191 18.89 -18.52 19.55
N ASP A 192 18.24 -18.38 18.39
CA ASP A 192 18.63 -19.05 17.15
C ASP A 192 18.18 -18.26 15.89
N ASP A 193 18.74 -18.62 14.73
CA ASP A 193 18.49 -17.92 13.47
C ASP A 193 17.04 -18.06 12.97
N LEU A 194 16.35 -19.16 13.28
CA LEU A 194 14.96 -19.38 12.88
C LEU A 194 14.01 -18.49 13.68
N SER A 195 14.18 -18.41 15.00
CA SER A 195 13.39 -17.48 15.83
C SER A 195 13.68 -16.02 15.47
N GLN A 196 14.94 -15.68 15.17
CA GLN A 196 15.31 -14.36 14.65
C GLN A 196 14.63 -14.06 13.31
N LEU A 197 14.62 -15.01 12.36
CA LEU A 197 13.92 -14.88 11.08
C LEU A 197 12.44 -14.55 11.29
N LEU A 198 11.75 -15.28 12.17
CA LEU A 198 10.32 -15.06 12.44
C LEU A 198 10.07 -13.68 13.07
N GLY A 199 10.87 -13.30 14.07
CA GLY A 199 10.77 -11.99 14.70
C GLY A 199 11.01 -10.84 13.73
N MET A 200 12.03 -10.96 12.86
CA MET A 200 12.32 -9.98 11.83
C MET A 200 11.25 -9.94 10.74
N THR A 201 10.64 -11.08 10.40
CA THR A 201 9.53 -11.15 9.44
C THR A 201 8.31 -10.39 9.96
N ILE A 202 7.92 -10.65 11.21
CA ILE A 202 6.81 -9.95 11.87
C ILE A 202 7.09 -8.46 11.98
N LEU A 203 8.29 -8.07 12.44
CA LEU A 203 8.68 -6.66 12.53
C LEU A 203 8.64 -5.95 11.16
N LEU A 204 9.13 -6.60 10.10
CA LEU A 204 9.08 -6.03 8.76
C LEU A 204 7.65 -5.87 8.25
N TYR A 205 6.79 -6.86 8.51
CA TYR A 205 5.38 -6.82 8.12
C TYR A 205 4.60 -5.72 8.84
N GLU A 206 4.73 -5.65 10.17
CA GLU A 206 4.06 -4.64 10.99
C GLU A 206 4.53 -3.22 10.62
N SER A 207 5.85 -3.03 10.51
CA SER A 207 6.42 -1.72 10.15
C SER A 207 6.05 -1.26 8.74
N PHE A 208 5.80 -2.19 7.81
CA PHE A 208 5.29 -1.85 6.48
C PHE A 208 3.85 -1.34 6.50
N ASN A 209 3.00 -2.02 7.26
CA ASN A 209 1.58 -1.65 7.39
C ASN A 209 1.37 -0.40 8.25
N ARG A 210 2.32 -0.10 9.15
CA ARG A 210 2.29 1.03 10.09
C ARG A 210 3.55 1.90 9.92
N PRO A 211 3.63 2.78 8.91
CA PRO A 211 4.80 3.63 8.72
C PRO A 211 4.96 4.66 9.86
N TRP A 212 6.16 5.26 9.94
CA TRP A 212 6.57 6.15 11.04
C TRP A 212 5.58 7.29 11.32
N LEU A 213 4.90 7.83 10.32
CA LEU A 213 3.93 8.90 10.50
C LEU A 213 2.67 8.42 11.24
N ALA A 214 2.19 7.22 10.90
CA ALA A 214 1.08 6.59 11.62
C ALA A 214 1.49 6.30 13.07
N GLN A 215 2.70 5.78 13.29
CA GLN A 215 3.22 5.53 14.64
C GLN A 215 3.31 6.82 15.47
N LYS A 216 3.80 7.94 14.90
CA LYS A 216 3.84 9.24 15.60
C LYS A 216 2.44 9.75 15.94
N LEU A 217 1.48 9.61 15.03
CA LEU A 217 0.09 9.98 15.29
C LEU A 217 -0.51 9.13 16.41
N GLU A 218 -0.31 7.82 16.38
CA GLU A 218 -0.72 6.88 17.44
C GLU A 218 -0.12 7.28 18.80
N HIS A 219 1.17 7.63 18.84
CA HIS A 219 1.79 8.14 20.07
C HIS A 219 1.10 9.40 20.57
N MET A 220 0.79 10.36 19.70
CA MET A 220 0.15 11.63 20.08
C MET A 220 -1.27 11.44 20.62
N VAL A 221 -2.07 10.54 20.02
CA VAL A 221 -3.47 10.32 20.41
C VAL A 221 -3.67 9.24 21.49
N PHE A 222 -2.60 8.57 21.92
CA PHE A 222 -2.67 7.57 23.00
C PHE A 222 -3.14 8.22 24.32
N PRO A 223 -4.09 7.60 25.07
CA PRO A 223 -4.68 6.27 24.88
C PRO A 223 -6.06 6.25 24.20
N TYR A 224 -6.49 7.34 23.55
CA TYR A 224 -7.89 7.52 23.15
C TYR A 224 -8.34 6.66 21.97
N TRP A 225 -7.48 6.44 20.96
CA TRP A 225 -7.86 5.76 19.70
C TRP A 225 -7.22 4.38 19.48
N GLY A 226 -6.44 3.89 20.44
CA GLY A 226 -5.77 2.59 20.33
C GLY A 226 -4.86 2.30 21.53
N ARG A 227 -4.64 1.01 21.81
CA ARG A 227 -3.74 0.55 22.88
C ARG A 227 -2.47 -0.11 22.36
N SER A 228 -2.35 -0.37 21.05
CA SER A 228 -1.12 -0.85 20.42
C SER A 228 -0.20 0.33 20.12
N LEU A 229 1.10 0.19 20.42
CA LEU A 229 2.10 1.23 20.17
C LEU A 229 3.37 0.66 19.54
N GLY A 230 4.02 1.51 18.74
CA GLY A 230 5.33 1.27 18.16
C GLY A 230 5.38 0.31 16.96
N PRO A 231 6.59 -0.06 16.52
CA PRO A 231 6.81 -0.77 15.26
C PRO A 231 6.24 -2.19 15.21
N MET A 232 6.13 -2.85 16.36
CA MET A 232 5.56 -4.19 16.49
C MET A 232 4.11 -4.20 16.97
N GLN A 233 3.50 -3.02 17.16
CA GLN A 233 2.08 -2.87 17.53
C GLN A 233 1.70 -3.63 18.82
N VAL A 234 2.56 -3.61 19.83
CA VAL A 234 2.31 -4.29 21.10
C VAL A 234 1.24 -3.54 21.91
N THR A 235 0.22 -4.27 22.36
CA THR A 235 -0.84 -3.73 23.23
C THR A 235 -0.30 -3.42 24.62
N THR A 236 -0.43 -2.16 25.05
CA THR A 236 0.07 -1.68 26.33
C THR A 236 -0.94 -0.78 27.04
N LYS A 237 -0.88 -0.75 28.38
CA LYS A 237 -1.65 0.19 29.22
C LYS A 237 -0.88 1.48 29.49
N LYS A 238 0.43 1.51 29.22
CA LYS A 238 1.32 2.65 29.44
C LYS A 238 1.95 3.08 28.12
N ARG A 239 2.31 4.35 27.99
CA ARG A 239 3.04 4.83 26.81
C ARG A 239 4.43 4.17 26.82
N ILE A 240 4.75 3.46 25.75
CA ILE A 240 6.06 2.82 25.54
C ILE A 240 6.80 3.53 24.41
N ASN A 241 8.11 3.34 24.31
CA ASN A 241 8.90 3.80 23.16
C ASN A 241 9.05 2.70 22.08
N ASP A 242 9.62 3.05 20.92
CA ASP A 242 9.85 2.10 19.82
C ASP A 242 10.68 0.88 20.23
N MET A 243 11.71 1.09 21.06
CA MET A 243 12.64 0.04 21.50
C MET A 243 11.94 -0.94 22.44
N GLU A 244 11.13 -0.43 23.36
CA GLU A 244 10.30 -1.23 24.27
C GLU A 244 9.23 -2.01 23.51
N SER A 245 8.60 -1.39 22.51
CA SER A 245 7.64 -2.08 21.62
C SER A 245 8.30 -3.26 20.91
N VAL A 246 9.49 -3.08 20.35
CA VAL A 246 10.23 -4.16 19.69
C VAL A 246 10.66 -5.24 20.69
N ARG A 247 11.17 -4.87 21.86
CA ARG A 247 11.57 -5.84 22.89
C ARG A 247 10.40 -6.72 23.34
N LEU A 248 9.26 -6.10 23.70
CA LEU A 248 8.06 -6.83 24.11
C LEU A 248 7.49 -7.70 22.97
N GLY A 249 7.57 -7.21 21.74
CA GLY A 249 7.16 -7.97 20.56
C GLY A 249 8.04 -9.21 20.35
N PHE A 250 9.36 -9.06 20.46
CA PHE A 250 10.30 -10.18 20.37
C PHE A 250 10.13 -11.19 21.51
N GLU A 251 9.91 -10.74 22.75
CA GLU A 251 9.60 -11.64 23.86
C GLU A 251 8.36 -12.50 23.58
N ARG A 252 7.32 -11.92 23.00
CA ARG A 252 6.11 -12.66 22.59
C ARG A 252 6.38 -13.66 21.46
N VAL A 253 7.18 -13.27 20.48
CA VAL A 253 7.59 -14.17 19.37
C VAL A 253 8.40 -15.35 19.92
N VAL A 254 9.40 -15.09 20.77
CA VAL A 254 10.30 -16.13 21.30
C VAL A 254 9.56 -17.10 22.22
N SER A 255 8.66 -16.60 23.07
CA SER A 255 7.84 -17.45 23.93
C SER A 255 6.91 -18.36 23.13
N SER A 256 6.21 -17.82 22.13
CA SER A 256 5.37 -18.63 21.24
C SER A 256 6.22 -19.64 20.44
N TYR A 257 7.36 -19.21 19.89
CA TYR A 257 8.28 -20.07 19.17
C TYR A 257 8.73 -21.27 20.00
N ARG A 258 9.17 -21.06 21.26
CA ARG A 258 9.61 -22.14 22.15
C ARG A 258 8.49 -23.15 22.42
N ASN A 259 7.27 -22.66 22.67
CA ASN A 259 6.13 -23.53 22.92
C ASN A 259 5.83 -24.43 21.72
N TRP A 260 5.75 -23.85 20.51
CA TRP A 260 5.46 -24.61 19.30
C TRP A 260 6.61 -25.51 18.86
N LEU A 261 7.86 -25.11 19.10
CA LEU A 261 9.02 -25.95 18.81
C LEU A 261 9.00 -27.23 19.67
N GLU A 262 8.78 -27.10 20.98
CA GLU A 262 8.68 -28.24 21.89
C GLU A 262 7.44 -29.11 21.61
N GLU A 263 6.29 -28.50 21.34
CA GLU A 263 5.08 -29.23 20.96
C GLU A 263 5.29 -30.02 19.66
N THR A 264 5.94 -29.43 18.65
CA THR A 264 6.21 -30.11 17.38
C THR A 264 7.17 -31.26 17.56
N LYS A 265 8.24 -31.06 18.36
CA LYS A 265 9.21 -32.11 18.69
C LYS A 265 8.57 -33.31 19.39
N GLN A 266 7.59 -33.07 20.27
CA GLN A 266 6.88 -34.13 21.01
C GLN A 266 5.80 -34.81 20.17
N SER A 267 5.02 -34.05 19.42
CA SER A 267 3.84 -34.55 18.70
C SER A 267 4.14 -35.12 17.33
N LYS A 268 5.21 -34.63 16.67
CA LYS A 268 5.54 -34.93 15.27
C LYS A 268 7.06 -35.02 15.05
N PRO A 269 7.76 -35.98 15.70
CA PRO A 269 9.21 -36.09 15.60
C PRO A 269 9.69 -36.27 14.15
N ASP A 270 8.99 -37.05 13.33
CA ASP A 270 9.38 -37.29 11.93
C ASP A 270 9.33 -36.02 11.06
N LEU A 271 8.39 -35.12 11.36
CA LEU A 271 8.24 -33.84 10.64
C LEU A 271 9.09 -32.72 11.24
N TYR A 272 9.61 -32.91 12.46
CA TYR A 272 10.56 -31.99 13.09
C TYR A 272 11.90 -32.01 12.35
N GLU A 273 12.28 -33.14 11.76
CA GLU A 273 13.50 -33.26 10.95
C GLU A 273 13.36 -32.62 9.55
N ASP A 274 12.13 -32.42 9.06
CA ASP A 274 11.86 -31.68 7.82
C ASP A 274 11.95 -30.17 8.07
N ASN A 275 13.08 -29.57 7.72
CA ASN A 275 13.35 -28.15 7.91
C ASN A 275 12.37 -27.26 7.13
N TYR A 276 12.03 -27.63 5.89
CA TYR A 276 11.10 -26.89 5.07
C TYR A 276 9.71 -26.84 5.71
N TRP A 277 9.19 -28.00 6.14
CA TRP A 277 7.89 -28.10 6.79
C TRP A 277 7.88 -27.41 8.15
N LEU A 278 8.90 -27.66 8.98
CA LEU A 278 9.02 -27.09 10.33
C LEU A 278 9.01 -25.56 10.29
N ARG A 279 9.78 -24.96 9.38
CA ARG A 279 9.83 -23.49 9.21
C ARG A 279 8.46 -22.92 8.85
N GLY A 280 7.78 -23.50 7.85
CA GLY A 280 6.46 -23.03 7.44
C GLY A 280 5.41 -23.23 8.54
N HIS A 281 5.49 -24.34 9.28
CA HIS A 281 4.62 -24.63 10.42
C HIS A 281 4.80 -23.59 11.53
N LEU A 282 6.04 -23.37 11.97
CA LEU A 282 6.37 -22.42 13.02
C LEU A 282 6.03 -20.98 12.61
N ALA A 283 6.29 -20.59 11.36
CA ALA A 283 5.92 -19.27 10.86
C ALA A 283 4.42 -19.01 11.00
N ARG A 284 3.56 -19.96 10.59
CA ARG A 284 2.11 -19.82 10.71
C ARG A 284 1.63 -19.83 12.14
N LYS A 285 2.17 -20.73 12.98
CA LYS A 285 1.75 -20.88 14.38
C LYS A 285 2.13 -19.67 15.23
N VAL A 286 3.38 -19.22 15.13
CA VAL A 286 3.85 -18.03 15.83
C VAL A 286 3.11 -16.78 15.36
N ALA A 287 2.84 -16.67 14.05
CA ALA A 287 2.04 -15.57 13.51
C ALA A 287 0.59 -15.58 14.04
N ALA A 288 -0.06 -16.74 14.10
CA ALA A 288 -1.42 -16.89 14.62
C ALA A 288 -1.52 -16.55 16.13
N ASP A 289 -0.51 -16.92 16.90
CA ASP A 289 -0.41 -16.53 18.32
C ASP A 289 -0.17 -15.02 18.47
N TYR A 290 0.55 -14.40 17.54
CA TYR A 290 0.83 -12.97 17.54
C TYR A 290 -0.43 -12.16 17.17
N ASN A 291 -1.11 -12.56 16.10
CA ASN A 291 -2.35 -11.98 15.61
C ASN A 291 -3.27 -13.10 15.09
N LYS A 292 -4.49 -13.16 15.65
CA LYS A 292 -5.46 -14.25 15.44
C LYS A 292 -6.13 -14.26 14.04
N ASP A 293 -5.66 -13.45 13.10
CA ASP A 293 -6.20 -13.41 11.74
C ASP A 293 -5.50 -14.45 10.85
N ASP A 294 -6.25 -15.38 10.27
CA ASP A 294 -5.72 -16.41 9.38
C ASP A 294 -5.01 -15.82 8.15
N ARG A 295 -5.48 -14.68 7.64
CA ARG A 295 -4.82 -13.98 6.52
C ARG A 295 -3.46 -13.44 6.93
N TYR A 296 -3.35 -12.96 8.17
CA TYR A 296 -2.07 -12.50 8.72
C TYR A 296 -1.05 -13.65 8.77
N ALA A 297 -1.46 -14.82 9.26
CA ALA A 297 -0.57 -15.98 9.34
C ALA A 297 -0.10 -16.44 7.94
N ALA A 298 -0.98 -16.41 6.94
CA ALA A 298 -0.62 -16.72 5.56
C ALA A 298 0.38 -15.71 4.96
N ASP A 299 0.16 -14.41 5.18
CA ASP A 299 1.03 -13.34 4.72
C ASP A 299 2.42 -13.43 5.38
N ILE A 300 2.50 -13.73 6.68
CA ILE A 300 3.77 -13.92 7.39
C ILE A 300 4.52 -15.15 6.86
N ASP A 301 3.84 -16.26 6.61
CA ASP A 301 4.46 -17.46 6.01
C ASP A 301 5.03 -17.16 4.61
N GLU A 302 4.28 -16.47 3.74
CA GLU A 302 4.79 -16.04 2.44
C GLU A 302 5.99 -15.08 2.58
N LEU A 303 5.91 -14.09 3.48
CA LEU A 303 7.00 -13.15 3.69
C LEU A 303 8.24 -13.83 4.26
N SER A 304 8.07 -14.78 5.18
CA SER A 304 9.17 -15.54 5.77
C SER A 304 9.95 -16.27 4.69
N ARG A 305 9.27 -16.95 3.74
CA ARG A 305 9.90 -17.63 2.61
C ARG A 305 10.69 -16.68 1.72
N ILE A 306 10.17 -15.46 1.50
CA ILE A 306 10.88 -14.42 0.74
C ILE A 306 12.13 -13.95 1.51
N ILE A 307 12.02 -13.70 2.81
CA ILE A 307 13.14 -13.23 3.65
C ILE A 307 14.21 -14.32 3.78
N THR A 308 13.83 -15.58 3.97
CA THR A 308 14.78 -16.71 4.02
C THR A 308 15.64 -16.74 2.75
N LYS A 309 15.01 -16.71 1.57
CA LYS A 309 15.74 -16.70 0.29
C LYS A 309 16.68 -15.51 0.12
N LEU A 310 16.34 -14.36 0.71
CA LEU A 310 17.09 -13.12 0.52
C LEU A 310 18.20 -12.91 1.54
N PHE A 311 18.02 -13.36 2.78
CA PHE A 311 18.88 -12.98 3.92
C PHE A 311 19.35 -14.15 4.78
N TYR A 312 18.69 -15.31 4.70
CA TYR A 312 19.05 -16.51 5.46
C TYR A 312 19.15 -17.75 4.55
N PRO A 313 19.95 -17.72 3.47
CA PRO A 313 20.06 -18.82 2.52
C PRO A 313 20.62 -20.11 3.15
N GLU A 314 21.36 -20.01 4.25
CA GLU A 314 21.86 -21.15 5.03
C GLU A 314 20.73 -22.00 5.61
N LEU A 315 19.59 -21.41 5.95
CA LEU A 315 18.41 -22.14 6.42
C LEU A 315 17.71 -22.95 5.30
N LEU A 316 18.14 -22.81 4.05
CA LEU A 316 17.68 -23.59 2.90
C LEU A 316 18.62 -24.75 2.54
N LYS A 317 19.83 -24.80 3.12
CA LYS A 317 20.86 -25.79 2.76
C LYS A 317 20.66 -27.16 3.42
N ASN A 318 19.72 -27.27 4.35
CA ASN A 318 19.38 -28.50 5.05
C ASN A 318 18.10 -29.16 4.48
N ASP A 319 17.64 -28.73 3.30
CA ASP A 319 16.51 -29.34 2.55
C ASP A 319 17.02 -30.43 1.58
#